data_AF-A0A061RL69-F1
#
_entry.id   AF-A0A061RL69-F1
#
_cell.length_a   1.000
_cell.length_b   1.000
_cell.length_c   1.000
_cell.angle_alpha   90.00
_cell.angle_beta   90.00
_cell.angle_gamma   90.00
#
_symmetry.space_group_name_H-M   'P 1'
#
loop_
_entity.id
_entity.type
_entity.pdbx_description
1 polymer ?
#
loop_
_entity_poly.entity_id
_entity_poly.type
_entity_poly.pdbx_seq_one_letter_code
_entity_poly.pdbx_strand_id
1 'polypeptide(L)'
;MRAINIGARAYHMRLVHTQEARTTSNVTVFASGGNNGKRRQRQRKARTPGFFEVKVITPPPRSLGIHSLEPNTGCGDEVEVDGDTFVVSSVVLQYKLQRGKYVRDHNRLEVQPTSRYFVNRFLQDVFENSSVRKS
;
A
#
# COMPACT_ATOMS: atom_id res chain seq x y z
N MET A 1 35.99 -4.76 -47.92
CA MET A 1 35.84 -5.11 -46.49
C MET A 1 34.68 -4.30 -45.91
N ARG A 2 33.57 -4.94 -45.50
CA ARG A 2 32.42 -4.25 -44.88
C ARG A 2 32.48 -4.43 -43.37
N ALA A 3 32.64 -3.33 -42.65
CA ALA A 3 32.57 -3.30 -41.19
C ALA A 3 31.11 -3.41 -40.73
N ILE A 4 30.84 -4.33 -39.80
CA ILE A 4 29.53 -4.51 -39.16
C ILE A 4 29.50 -3.60 -37.93
N ASN A 5 28.74 -2.50 -38.01
CA ASN A 5 28.51 -1.62 -36.87
C ASN A 5 27.49 -2.27 -35.92
N ILE A 6 27.98 -2.81 -34.80
CA ILE A 6 27.15 -3.29 -33.69
C ILE A 6 26.88 -2.09 -32.78
N GLY A 7 25.74 -1.42 -33.01
CA GLY A 7 25.32 -0.29 -32.21
C GLY A 7 24.95 -0.72 -30.78
N ALA A 8 25.85 -0.47 -29.83
CA ALA A 8 25.57 -0.58 -28.40
C ALA A 8 24.59 0.54 -27.98
N ARG A 9 23.32 0.17 -27.75
CA ARG A 9 22.34 1.10 -27.13
C ARG A 9 22.53 1.10 -25.62
N ALA A 10 23.19 2.14 -25.11
CA ALA A 10 23.23 2.46 -23.69
C ALA A 10 21.82 2.89 -23.22
N TYR A 11 21.21 2.08 -22.35
CA TYR A 11 19.94 2.43 -21.72
C TYR A 11 20.21 3.41 -20.57
N HIS A 12 19.97 4.69 -20.83
CA HIS A 12 19.98 5.72 -19.81
C HIS A 12 18.65 5.66 -19.03
N MET A 13 18.62 4.92 -17.92
CA MET A 13 17.48 4.93 -17.00
C MET A 13 17.46 6.26 -16.26
N ARG A 14 16.55 7.18 -16.63
CA ARG A 14 16.23 8.34 -15.80
C ARG A 14 15.29 7.90 -14.68
N LEU A 15 15.79 7.93 -13.46
CA LEU A 15 15.03 7.77 -12.22
C LEU A 15 14.24 9.07 -12.00
N VAL A 16 12.93 9.07 -12.31
CA VAL A 16 12.04 10.15 -11.90
C VAL A 16 11.76 10.00 -10.41
N HIS A 17 12.53 10.73 -9.61
CA HIS A 17 12.11 11.11 -8.27
C HIS A 17 10.95 12.10 -8.43
N THR A 18 9.76 11.74 -7.96
CA THR A 18 8.73 12.71 -7.61
C THR A 18 8.54 12.63 -6.11
N GLN A 19 9.14 13.60 -5.42
CA GLN A 19 8.87 13.87 -4.01
C GLN A 19 7.65 14.80 -3.91
N GLU A 20 6.90 14.56 -2.83
CA GLU A 20 6.04 15.47 -2.08
C GLU A 20 4.65 15.87 -2.62
N ALA A 21 3.64 15.52 -1.83
CA ALA A 21 2.72 16.51 -1.26
C ALA A 21 2.20 16.02 0.10
N ARG A 22 2.59 16.72 1.16
CA ARG A 22 1.88 16.69 2.45
C ARG A 22 0.53 17.38 2.22
N THR A 23 -0.57 16.68 2.46
CA THR A 23 -1.88 17.33 2.62
C THR A 23 -2.59 16.60 3.75
N THR A 24 -2.58 17.24 4.92
CA THR A 24 -3.44 16.91 6.04
C THR A 24 -4.87 17.27 5.65
N SER A 25 -5.73 16.28 5.48
CA SER A 25 -7.17 16.49 5.49
C SER A 25 -7.85 15.29 6.13
N ASN A 26 -8.48 15.54 7.28
CA ASN A 26 -9.41 14.61 7.91
C ASN A 26 -10.55 14.34 6.92
N VAL A 27 -10.63 13.13 6.37
CA VAL A 27 -11.73 12.73 5.49
C VAL A 27 -12.63 11.76 6.24
N THR A 28 -13.87 12.19 6.48
CA THR A 28 -14.94 11.38 7.05
C THR A 28 -15.58 10.58 5.91
N VAL A 29 -15.59 9.24 6.02
CA VAL A 29 -16.11 8.36 4.96
C VAL A 29 -17.61 8.16 5.12
N PHE A 30 -18.38 8.54 4.10
CA PHE A 30 -19.79 8.18 3.98
C PHE A 30 -19.97 7.16 2.87
N ALA A 31 -20.36 5.93 3.22
CA ALA A 31 -20.79 4.93 2.26
C ALA A 31 -22.33 4.85 2.26
N SER A 32 -22.98 5.33 1.20
CA SER A 32 -24.42 5.12 1.00
C SER A 32 -24.75 4.72 -0.45
N GLY A 33 -25.52 3.63 -0.60
CA GLY A 33 -26.47 3.45 -1.69
C GLY A 33 -26.05 2.53 -2.84
N GLY A 34 -26.73 1.38 -2.97
CA GLY A 34 -26.57 0.42 -4.06
C GLY A 34 -27.46 0.67 -5.28
N ASN A 35 -27.25 -0.12 -6.36
CA ASN A 35 -28.30 -0.51 -7.29
C ASN A 35 -27.92 -1.69 -8.20
N ASN A 36 -28.96 -2.37 -8.64
CA ASN A 36 -29.07 -3.72 -9.17
C ASN A 36 -28.38 -3.96 -10.53
N GLY A 37 -27.73 -5.11 -10.70
CA GLY A 37 -27.14 -5.54 -11.97
C GLY A 37 -26.28 -6.80 -11.80
N LYS A 38 -26.84 -7.97 -12.09
CA LYS A 38 -26.17 -9.28 -12.10
C LYS A 38 -25.13 -9.38 -13.24
N ARG A 39 -24.12 -8.51 -13.26
CA ARG A 39 -22.83 -8.79 -13.89
C ARG A 39 -22.08 -9.64 -12.88
N ARG A 40 -21.80 -10.91 -13.21
CA ARG A 40 -20.86 -11.78 -12.48
C ARG A 40 -19.80 -10.88 -11.84
N GLN A 41 -19.86 -10.70 -10.52
CA GLN A 41 -18.87 -9.92 -9.79
C GLN A 41 -17.55 -10.62 -10.08
N ARG A 42 -16.87 -10.16 -11.12
CA ARG A 42 -15.54 -10.58 -11.49
C ARG A 42 -14.74 -10.12 -10.29
N GLN A 43 -14.56 -11.02 -9.31
CA GLN A 43 -14.02 -10.76 -7.97
C GLN A 43 -13.05 -9.60 -8.10
N ARG A 44 -13.43 -8.43 -7.56
CA ARG A 44 -12.65 -7.21 -7.70
C ARG A 44 -11.26 -7.55 -7.20
N LYS A 45 -10.32 -7.72 -8.11
CA LYS A 45 -8.99 -8.24 -7.77
C LYS A 45 -8.22 -7.07 -7.19
N ALA A 46 -7.47 -7.31 -6.13
CA ALA A 46 -6.52 -6.36 -5.57
C ALA A 46 -5.39 -5.97 -6.57
N ARG A 47 -5.49 -6.36 -7.84
CA ARG A 47 -4.64 -5.90 -8.92
C ARG A 47 -5.01 -4.51 -9.44
N THR A 48 -6.28 -4.10 -9.31
CA THR A 48 -6.81 -2.84 -9.87
C THR A 48 -6.51 -1.66 -8.94
N PRO A 49 -6.12 -0.47 -9.46
CA PRO A 49 -5.85 0.71 -8.63
C PRO A 49 -7.07 1.06 -7.77
N GLY A 50 -6.84 1.46 -6.52
CA GLY A 50 -7.91 1.72 -5.54
C GLY A 50 -8.51 0.47 -4.86
N PHE A 51 -8.08 -0.74 -5.23
CA PHE A 51 -8.45 -1.97 -4.51
C PHE A 51 -7.24 -2.57 -3.81
N PHE A 52 -7.42 -2.96 -2.55
CA PHE A 52 -6.37 -3.51 -1.71
C PHE A 52 -6.88 -4.73 -0.95
N GLU A 53 -6.07 -5.79 -0.88
CA GLU A 53 -6.28 -6.84 0.13
C GLU A 53 -5.77 -6.33 1.47
N VAL A 54 -6.67 -6.15 2.43
CA VAL A 54 -6.32 -5.66 3.76
C VAL A 54 -6.03 -6.85 4.66
N LYS A 55 -4.86 -6.86 5.30
CA LYS A 55 -4.43 -7.91 6.21
C LYS A 55 -3.93 -7.32 7.51
N VAL A 56 -4.53 -7.76 8.61
CA VAL A 56 -4.02 -7.47 9.94
C VAL A 56 -2.76 -8.30 10.17
N ILE A 57 -1.66 -7.63 10.49
CA ILE A 57 -0.37 -8.28 10.71
C ILE A 57 -0.10 -8.64 12.18
N THR A 58 -0.88 -8.08 13.11
CA THR A 58 -0.73 -8.41 14.53
C THR A 58 -1.03 -9.90 14.75
N PRO A 59 -0.15 -10.65 15.43
CA PRO A 59 -0.37 -12.07 15.66
C PRO A 59 -1.67 -12.33 16.47
N PRO A 60 -2.49 -13.32 16.08
CA PRO A 60 -2.41 -14.10 14.85
C PRO A 60 -2.85 -13.29 13.61
N PRO A 61 -2.11 -13.34 12.48
CA PRO A 61 -2.47 -12.56 11.29
C PRO A 61 -3.81 -12.99 10.69
N ARG A 62 -4.66 -12.02 10.33
CA ARG A 62 -5.99 -12.26 9.73
C ARG A 62 -6.19 -11.42 8.46
N SER A 63 -6.79 -12.01 7.43
CA SER A 63 -7.20 -11.26 6.23
C SER A 63 -8.58 -10.64 6.49
N LEU A 64 -8.73 -9.36 6.19
CA LEU A 64 -10.00 -8.64 6.23
C LEU A 64 -10.68 -8.59 4.84
N GLY A 65 -10.07 -9.21 3.82
CA GLY A 65 -10.60 -9.24 2.47
C GLY A 65 -10.15 -8.06 1.60
N ILE A 66 -10.84 -7.88 0.46
CA ILE A 66 -10.49 -6.86 -0.54
C ILE A 66 -11.42 -5.67 -0.39
N HIS A 67 -10.84 -4.51 -0.10
CA HIS A 67 -11.55 -3.26 0.13
C HIS A 67 -11.20 -2.22 -0.93
N SER A 68 -12.16 -1.32 -1.19
CA SER A 68 -11.96 -0.15 -2.05
C SER A 68 -11.51 1.00 -1.16
N LEU A 69 -10.31 1.51 -1.38
CA LEU A 69 -9.72 2.60 -0.62
C LEU A 69 -9.15 3.64 -1.57
N GLU A 70 -8.83 4.82 -1.05
CA GLU A 70 -8.24 5.86 -1.88
C GLU A 70 -6.88 5.38 -2.45
N PRO A 71 -6.59 5.58 -3.74
CA PRO A 71 -5.35 5.09 -4.35
C PRO A 71 -4.05 5.61 -3.71
N ASN A 72 -4.13 6.73 -3.00
CA ASN A 72 -3.06 7.40 -2.26
C ASN A 72 -2.95 6.96 -0.79
N THR A 73 -3.71 5.93 -0.36
CA THR A 73 -3.57 5.36 0.99
C THR A 73 -2.13 4.93 1.23
N GLY A 74 -1.50 5.52 2.25
CA GLY A 74 -0.10 5.37 2.62
C GLY A 74 0.09 4.81 4.04
N CYS A 75 1.35 4.69 4.46
CA CYS A 75 1.67 4.28 5.82
C CYS A 75 1.30 5.39 6.82
N GLY A 76 0.73 5.00 7.96
CA GLY A 76 0.26 5.92 9.00
C GLY A 76 -1.18 6.38 8.81
N ASP A 77 -1.78 6.12 7.66
CA ASP A 77 -3.19 6.44 7.42
C ASP A 77 -4.10 5.55 8.27
N GLU A 78 -5.21 6.13 8.70
CA GLU A 78 -6.26 5.43 9.42
C GLU A 78 -7.33 4.96 8.43
N VAL A 79 -7.67 3.67 8.49
CA VAL A 79 -8.63 3.02 7.59
C VAL A 79 -9.69 2.30 8.40
N GLU A 80 -10.95 2.44 7.98
CA GLU A 80 -12.08 1.76 8.59
C GLU A 80 -12.48 0.56 7.72
N VAL A 81 -12.55 -0.62 8.34
CA VAL A 81 -12.90 -1.87 7.67
C VAL A 81 -13.87 -2.64 8.55
N ASP A 82 -15.06 -2.93 8.02
CA ASP A 82 -16.13 -3.66 8.73
C ASP A 82 -16.51 -3.06 10.11
N GLY A 83 -16.37 -1.73 10.26
CA GLY A 83 -16.67 -0.99 11.50
C GLY A 83 -15.53 -0.96 12.53
N ASP A 84 -14.41 -1.64 12.25
CA ASP A 84 -13.19 -1.56 13.03
C ASP A 84 -12.20 -0.57 12.40
N THR A 85 -11.46 0.15 13.26
CA THR A 85 -10.45 1.11 12.82
C THR A 85 -9.03 0.54 12.93
N PHE A 86 -8.25 0.74 11.88
CA PHE A 86 -6.88 0.26 11.77
C PHE A 86 -5.95 1.35 11.26
N VAL A 87 -4.67 1.25 11.62
CA VAL A 87 -3.61 2.09 11.07
C VAL A 87 -2.78 1.27 10.09
N VAL A 88 -2.51 1.87 8.92
CA VAL A 88 -1.69 1.25 7.88
C VAL A 88 -0.23 1.20 8.32
N SER A 89 0.29 -0.01 8.46
CA SER A 89 1.68 -0.27 8.81
C SER A 89 2.57 -0.37 7.58
N SER A 90 2.08 -0.97 6.49
CA SER A 90 2.84 -1.08 5.24
C SER A 90 1.91 -1.17 4.02
N VAL A 91 2.39 -0.63 2.89
CA VAL A 91 1.73 -0.74 1.58
C VAL A 91 2.59 -1.62 0.68
N VAL A 92 2.04 -2.77 0.26
CA VAL A 92 2.75 -3.76 -0.55
C VAL A 92 2.16 -3.80 -1.96
N LEU A 93 2.94 -3.36 -2.95
CA LEU A 93 2.58 -3.44 -4.37
C LEU A 93 3.42 -4.52 -5.05
N GLN A 94 2.77 -5.60 -5.48
CA GLN A 94 3.43 -6.68 -6.20
C GLN A 94 3.28 -6.49 -7.70
N TYR A 95 4.40 -6.64 -8.42
CA TYR A 95 4.46 -6.57 -9.88
C TYR A 95 5.02 -7.86 -10.44
N LYS A 96 4.54 -8.23 -11.62
CA LYS A 96 5.04 -9.38 -12.39
C LYS A 96 5.52 -8.92 -13.76
N LEU A 97 6.56 -9.56 -14.26
CA LEU A 97 7.04 -9.33 -15.61
C LEU A 97 6.14 -10.08 -16.61
N GLN A 98 5.53 -9.36 -17.55
CA GLN A 98 4.74 -9.92 -18.63
C GLN A 98 5.12 -9.28 -19.96
N ARG A 99 5.56 -10.10 -20.92
CA ARG A 99 5.89 -9.67 -22.29
C ARG A 99 6.83 -8.44 -22.32
N GLY A 100 7.87 -8.47 -21.48
CA GLY A 100 8.85 -7.38 -21.38
C GLY A 100 8.39 -6.13 -20.61
N LYS A 101 7.23 -6.15 -19.92
CA LYS A 101 6.73 -5.03 -19.12
C LYS A 101 6.34 -5.50 -17.71
N TYR A 102 6.65 -4.68 -16.70
CA TYR A 102 6.14 -4.92 -15.34
C TYR A 102 4.67 -4.52 -15.27
N VAL A 103 3.83 -5.49 -14.91
CA VAL A 103 2.39 -5.33 -14.74
C VAL A 103 2.07 -5.59 -13.28
N ARG A 104 1.31 -4.68 -12.66
CA ARG A 104 0.89 -4.87 -11.28
C ARG A 104 0.07 -6.15 -11.17
N ASP A 105 0.36 -6.97 -10.17
CA ASP A 105 -0.30 -8.26 -9.93
C ASP A 105 -1.21 -8.23 -8.71
N HIS A 106 -0.77 -7.57 -7.64
CA HIS A 106 -1.48 -7.56 -6.37
C HIS A 106 -1.13 -6.33 -5.53
N ASN A 107 -2.13 -5.84 -4.79
CA ASN A 107 -2.00 -4.74 -3.84
C ASN A 107 -2.44 -5.24 -2.47
N ARG A 108 -1.59 -5.07 -1.47
CA ARG A 108 -1.88 -5.47 -0.11
C ARG A 108 -1.61 -4.31 0.84
N LEU A 109 -2.54 -4.09 1.76
CA LEU A 109 -2.36 -3.20 2.89
C LEU A 109 -2.18 -4.03 4.14
N GLU A 110 -1.04 -3.83 4.79
CA GLU A 110 -0.78 -4.42 6.10
C GLU A 110 -1.17 -3.41 7.16
N VAL A 111 -2.11 -3.81 8.02
CA VAL A 111 -2.69 -2.93 9.01
C VAL A 111 -2.53 -3.48 10.42
N GLN A 112 -2.57 -2.59 11.40
CA GLN A 112 -2.59 -2.93 12.82
C GLN A 112 -3.80 -2.24 13.45
N PRO A 113 -4.43 -2.82 14.49
CA PRO A 113 -5.41 -2.10 15.28
C PRO A 113 -4.81 -0.79 15.80
N THR A 114 -5.61 0.29 15.82
CA THR A 114 -5.17 1.62 16.24
C THR A 114 -4.48 1.59 17.61
N SER A 115 -5.04 0.84 18.57
CA SER A 115 -4.43 0.66 19.90
C SER A 115 -3.03 0.05 19.85
N ARG A 116 -2.81 -0.98 19.03
CA ARG A 116 -1.50 -1.64 18.87
C ARG A 116 -0.48 -0.69 18.26
N TYR A 117 -0.88 0.09 17.26
CA TYR A 117 0.00 1.04 16.59
C TYR A 117 0.58 2.05 17.59
N PHE A 118 -0.28 2.66 18.42
CA PHE A 118 0.15 3.65 19.41
C PHE A 118 1.04 3.05 20.51
N VAL A 119 0.73 1.85 21.00
CA VAL A 119 1.59 1.16 21.97
C VAL A 119 2.97 0.90 21.39
N ASN A 120 3.04 0.38 20.16
CA ASN A 120 4.32 0.13 19.50
C ASN A 120 5.10 1.43 19.28
N ARG A 121 4.42 2.51 18.86
CA ARG A 121 5.06 3.81 18.68
C ARG A 121 5.64 4.35 19.98
N PHE A 122 4.86 4.32 21.06
CA PHE A 122 5.31 4.75 22.38
C PHE A 122 6.53 3.95 22.85
N LEU A 123 6.49 2.61 22.73
CA LEU A 123 7.60 1.76 23.13
C LEU A 123 8.87 2.03 22.30
N GLN A 124 8.71 2.29 21.01
CA GLN A 124 9.80 2.64 20.13
C GLN A 124 10.43 3.98 20.51
N ASP A 125 9.61 5.00 20.79
CA ASP A 125 10.09 6.31 21.25
C ASP A 125 10.85 6.18 22.59
N VAL A 126 10.37 5.36 23.53
CA VAL A 126 11.07 5.09 24.80
C VAL A 126 12.42 4.40 24.55
N PHE A 127 12.46 3.41 23.66
CA PHE A 127 13.68 2.69 23.33
C PHE A 127 14.74 3.60 22.70
N GLU A 128 14.34 4.42 21.73
CA GLU A 128 15.21 5.40 21.05
C GLU A 128 15.75 6.46 22.02
N ASN A 129 14.90 6.97 22.92
CA ASN A 129 15.35 7.94 23.94
C ASN A 129 16.30 7.33 24.99
N SER A 130 16.14 6.04 25.31
CA SER A 130 16.99 5.36 26.30
C SER A 130 18.41 5.08 25.76
N SER A 131 18.53 4.84 24.46
CA SER A 131 19.81 4.54 23.81
C SER A 131 20.66 5.79 23.59
N VAL A 132 20.03 6.92 23.22
CA VAL A 132 20.72 8.22 23.06
C VAL A 132 21.36 8.71 24.36
N ARG A 133 20.78 8.42 25.52
CA ARG A 133 21.31 8.86 26.82
C ARG A 133 22.53 8.06 27.31
N LYS A 134 22.92 6.98 26.60
CA LYS A 134 24.09 6.15 26.94
C LYS A 134 25.34 6.46 26.11
N SER A 135 25.26 7.38 25.14
CA SER A 135 26.42 7.90 24.38
C SER A 135 26.85 9.26 24.90
#